data_AF-A0A2P5FPK5-F1
#
_entry.id   AF-A0A2P5FPK5-F1
#
_cell.length_a   1.000
_cell.length_b   1.000
_cell.length_c   1.000
_cell.angle_alpha   90.00
_cell.angle_beta   90.00
_cell.angle_gamma   90.00
#
_symmetry.space_group_name_H-M   'P 1'
#
loop_
_entity.id
_entity.type
_entity.pdbx_description
1 polymer ?
#
loop_
_entity_poly.entity_id
_entity_poly.type
_entity_poly.pdbx_seq_one_letter_code
_entity_poly.pdbx_strand_id
1 'polypeptide(L)' 'MEGPFKGHAPTGEMIELFGMFTLELNENNKIVKVEVFYDRGELLGKLVKEERLETKDGEVASSFPILKNTG' A
#
# COMPACT_ATOMS: atom_id res chain seq x y z
N MET A 1 9.10 -0.54 -1.67
CA MET A 1 8.12 -1.09 -0.72
C MET A 1 7.29 -2.04 -1.56
N GLU A 2 7.59 -3.33 -1.52
CA GLU A 2 6.97 -4.36 -2.34
C GLU A 2 6.17 -5.29 -1.42
N GLY A 3 5.01 -5.76 -1.86
CA GLY A 3 4.19 -6.70 -1.11
C GLY A 3 2.69 -6.38 -1.12
N PRO A 4 1.88 -7.19 -0.43
CA PRO A 4 0.43 -7.04 -0.41
C PRO A 4 -0.04 -5.70 0.17
N PHE A 5 -1.10 -5.13 -0.41
CA PHE A 5 -1.74 -3.92 0.11
C PHE A 5 -3.14 -4.24 0.64
N LYS A 6 -3.35 -4.13 1.96
CA LYS A 6 -4.65 -4.43 2.61
C LYS A 6 -5.25 -5.78 2.22
N GLY A 7 -4.41 -6.79 2.03
CA GLY A 7 -4.81 -8.11 1.60
C GLY A 7 -4.98 -8.26 0.09
N HIS A 8 -4.75 -7.24 -0.74
CA HIS A 8 -4.59 -7.39 -2.19
C HIS A 8 -3.18 -7.85 -2.52
N ALA A 9 -3.04 -8.73 -3.51
CA ALA A 9 -1.74 -9.16 -4.02
C ALA A 9 -0.89 -7.95 -4.49
N PRO A 10 0.44 -8.06 -4.47
CA PRO A 10 1.30 -7.00 -4.98
C PRO A 10 1.03 -6.72 -6.48
N THR A 11 0.94 -5.44 -6.85
CA THR A 11 0.62 -5.03 -8.22
C THR A 11 1.78 -5.21 -9.20
N GLY A 12 3.02 -5.17 -8.72
CA GLY A 12 4.22 -5.17 -9.58
C GLY A 12 4.40 -3.91 -10.44
N GLU A 13 3.52 -2.92 -10.30
CA GLU A 13 3.50 -1.68 -11.06
C GLU A 13 4.08 -0.52 -10.24
N MET A 14 4.80 0.39 -10.91
CA MET A 14 5.17 1.67 -10.30
C MET A 14 3.93 2.56 -10.22
N ILE A 15 3.56 2.97 -9.01
CA ILE A 15 2.44 3.88 -8.77
C ILE A 15 2.99 5.27 -8.49
N GLU A 16 2.70 6.19 -9.41
CA GLU A 16 2.90 7.63 -9.21
C GLU A 16 1.60 8.29 -8.76
N LEU A 17 1.72 9.29 -7.88
CA LEU A 17 0.61 10.08 -7.35
C LEU A 17 1.03 11.53 -7.16
N PHE A 18 0.11 12.44 -7.42
CA PHE A 18 0.28 13.87 -7.16
C PHE A 18 -0.60 14.31 -6.00
N GLY A 19 -0.09 15.23 -5.20
CA GLY A 19 -0.81 15.75 -4.06
C GLY A 19 -0.16 17.00 -3.47
N MET A 20 -0.82 17.53 -2.45
CA MET A 20 -0.35 18.66 -1.67
C MET A 20 -0.54 18.33 -0.19
N PHE A 21 0.28 18.93 0.66
CA PHE A 21 0.10 18.83 2.10
C PHE A 21 0.15 20.21 2.76
N THR A 22 -0.61 20.35 3.84
CA THR A 22 -0.57 21.52 4.72
C THR A 22 0.02 21.08 6.05
N LEU A 23 1.04 21.81 6.51
CA LEU A 23 1.67 21.59 7.82
C LEU A 23 1.28 22.71 8.76
N GLU A 24 0.74 22.35 9.92
CA GLU A 24 0.57 23.28 11.02
C GLU A 24 1.81 23.19 11.91
N LEU A 25 2.43 24.34 12.19
CA LEU A 25 3.58 24.46 13.08
C LEU A 25 3.16 25.12 14.39
N ASN A 26 3.73 24.67 15.50
CA ASN A 26 3.62 25.38 16.77
C ASN A 26 4.66 26.53 16.88
N GLU A 27 4.62 27.23 18.01
CA GLU A 27 5.51 28.36 18.34
C GLU A 27 7.01 28.01 18.26
N ASN A 28 7.37 26.73 18.38
CA ASN A 28 8.74 26.22 18.31
C ASN A 28 9.11 25.65 16.92
N ASN A 29 8.34 25.99 15.88
CA ASN A 29 8.48 25.48 14.51
C ASN A 29 8.42 23.94 14.41
N LYS A 30 7.69 23.27 15.32
CA LYS A 30 7.45 21.83 15.24
C LYS A 30 6.10 21.57 14.56
N ILE A 31 6.08 20.58 13.68
CA ILE A 31 4.86 20.12 13.03
C ILE A 31 3.95 19.50 14.08
N VAL A 32 2.75 20.04 14.22
CA VAL A 32 1.71 19.54 15.14
C VAL A 32 0.52 18.92 14.42
N LYS A 33 0.33 19.26 13.14
CA LYS A 33 -0.72 18.70 12.30
C LYS A 33 -0.25 18.59 10.85
N VAL A 34 -0.67 17.52 10.18
CA VAL A 34 -0.43 17.29 8.76
C VAL A 34 -1.76 16.95 8.11
N GLU A 35 -2.13 17.71 7.09
CA GLU A 35 -3.25 17.40 6.21
C GLU A 35 -2.69 17.05 4.82
N VAL A 36 -3.07 15.89 4.29
CA VAL A 36 -2.59 15.40 3.00
C VAL A 36 -3.76 15.33 2.03
N PHE A 37 -3.63 16.00 0.89
CA PHE A 37 -4.63 16.10 -0.15
C PHE A 37 -4.09 15.43 -1.42
N TYR A 38 -4.81 14.42 -1.89
CA TYR A 38 -4.52 13.70 -3.12
C TYR A 38 -5.81 13.05 -3.64
N ASP A 39 -5.82 12.66 -4.91
CA ASP A 39 -6.93 11.88 -5.46
C ASP A 39 -6.88 10.46 -4.91
N ARG A 40 -7.84 10.15 -4.03
CA ARG A 40 -7.95 8.81 -3.42
C ARG A 40 -8.26 7.73 -4.44
N GLY A 41 -9.01 8.04 -5.50
CA GLY A 41 -9.32 7.10 -6.57
C GLY A 41 -8.09 6.75 -7.38
N GLU A 42 -7.23 7.73 -7.67
CA GLU A 42 -5.97 7.50 -8.39
C GLU A 42 -5.05 6.56 -7.60
N LEU A 43 -4.92 6.77 -6.29
CA LEU A 43 -4.06 5.94 -5.45
C LEU A 43 -4.68 4.56 -5.16
N LEU A 44 -5.90 4.54 -4.61
CA LEU A 44 -6.52 3.30 -4.16
C LEU A 44 -6.90 2.41 -5.33
N GLY A 45 -7.35 2.97 -6.46
CA GLY A 45 -7.71 2.21 -7.65
C GLY A 45 -6.53 1.40 -8.19
N LYS A 46 -5.33 2.00 -8.21
CA LYS A 46 -4.09 1.31 -8.61
C LYS A 46 -3.70 0.23 -7.59
N LEU A 47 -3.92 0.46 -6.29
CA LEU A 47 -3.50 -0.45 -5.21
C LEU A 47 -4.42 -1.67 -4.98
N VAL A 48 -5.70 -1.58 -5.34
CA VAL A 48 -6.68 -2.68 -5.13
C VAL A 48 -7.05 -3.42 -6.42
N LYS A 49 -6.31 -3.15 -7.50
CA LYS A 49 -6.53 -3.74 -8.82
C LYS A 49 -6.40 -5.26 -8.81
N GLU A 50 -5.45 -5.78 -8.03
CA GLU A 50 -5.16 -7.21 -7.95
C GLU A 50 -6.08 -7.93 -6.97
N GLU A 51 -6.16 -9.25 -7.11
CA GLU A 51 -7.04 -10.09 -6.29
C GLU A 51 -6.76 -9.97 -4.79
N ARG A 52 -7.83 -10.02 -4.00
CA ARG A 52 -7.72 -10.09 -2.54
C ARG A 52 -7.26 -11.50 -2.19
N LEU A 53 -6.08 -11.60 -1.58
CA LEU A 53 -5.59 -12.79 -0.94
C LEU A 53 -6.58 -13.17 0.17
N GLU A 54 -7.30 -14.28 -0.02
CA GLU A 54 -8.17 -14.82 1.03
C GLU A 54 -7.30 -15.29 2.20
N THR A 55 -7.22 -14.48 3.24
CA THR A 55 -6.73 -14.93 4.55
C THR A 55 -7.79 -15.83 5.16
N LYS A 56 -7.61 -17.14 5.07
CA LYS A 56 -8.01 -18.01 6.19
C LYS A 56 -7.14 -17.59 7.36
N ASP A 57 -7.76 -17.23 8.47
CA ASP A 57 -7.08 -16.70 9.65
C ASP A 57 -5.87 -17.56 10.01
N GLY A 58 -4.69 -16.94 9.94
CA GLY A 58 -3.40 -17.56 10.30
C GLY A 58 -2.70 -18.25 9.14
N GLU A 59 -1.89 -17.49 8.39
CA GLU A 59 -0.45 -17.73 8.26
C GLU A 59 0.11 -16.63 7.36
N VAL A 60 1.11 -15.89 7.85
CA VAL A 60 1.97 -15.07 6.99
C VAL A 60 2.67 -16.04 6.05
N ALA A 61 2.11 -16.26 4.87
CA ALA A 61 2.77 -16.94 3.77
C ALA A 61 3.90 -16.01 3.29
N SER A 62 4.98 -16.03 4.07
CA SER A 62 6.30 -15.55 3.71
C SER A 62 6.61 -16.03 2.31
N SER A 63 7.06 -15.09 1.48
CA SER A 63 7.69 -15.25 0.17
C SER A 63 8.38 -16.60 -0.07
N PHE A 64 7.63 -17.62 -0.50
CA PHE A 64 8.21 -18.85 -1.01
C PHE A 64 7.67 -19.15 -2.40
N PRO A 65 8.53 -19.16 -3.44
CA PRO A 65 8.13 -19.61 -4.75
C PRO A 65 7.82 -21.09 -4.64
N ILE A 66 6.56 -21.47 -4.87
CA ILE A 66 6.13 -22.87 -4.85
C ILE A 66 6.89 -23.60 -5.95
N LEU A 67 7.86 -24.42 -5.52
CA LEU A 67 8.55 -25.41 -6.33
C LEU A 67 7.51 -26.41 -6.87
N LYS A 68 7.20 -26.33 -8.17
CA LYS A 68 6.41 -27.36 -8.85
C LYS A 68 7.28 -28.61 -8.97
N ASN A 69 7.19 -29.52 -7.99
CA ASN A 69 7.84 -30.81 -8.09
C ASN A 69 7.15 -31.64 -9.18
N THR A 70 7.98 -32.12 -10.10
CA THR A 70 7.68 -33.07 -11.18
C THR A 70 7.01 -34.33 -10.62
N GLY A 71 5.89 -34.71 -11.24
CA GLY A 71 5.29 -36.04 -11.19
C GLY A 71 5.09 -36.54 -12.60
#